data_AF-A0A6G0XHF9-F1
#
_entry.id   AF-A0A6G0XHF9-F1
#
_cell.length_a   1.000
_cell.length_b   1.000
_cell.length_c   1.000
_cell.angle_alpha   90.00
_cell.angle_beta   90.00
_cell.angle_gamma   90.00
#
_symmetry.space_group_name_H-M   'P 1'
#
loop_
_entity.id
_entity.type
_entity.pdbx_description
1 polymer ?
#
loop_
_entity_poly.entity_id
_entity_poly.type
_entity_poly.pdbx_seq_one_letter_code
_entity_poly.pdbx_strand_id
1 'polypeptide(L)'
;MNDATPTIVHAKMYMPPFSLLQYDEAILVEASGKAKGGLPESKPTKTTTATSPSHAATVASSSDPIVAPEILKAMLPSREWRDEHGKWQQNVSMTPSSRAQELLAAQLTKEQAKKLGICANRERLHAQLFDEIIRQVTLACPERGLLLLRVRDEMRMTIDAYQALYNTSLSFGVRKTVLAEEGNQAIETRTQALEAEIAHLQRQVLEWSHRSVVLQQHYDSERDKLHQHQANVINALEVQIRNFETFRDVAK
;
A
#
# COMPACT_ATOMS: atom_id res chain seq x y z
N MET A 1 60.59 -2.32 4.31
CA MET A 1 60.01 -3.40 5.13
C MET A 1 58.53 -3.10 5.23
N ASN A 2 57.75 -3.65 4.30
CA ASN A 2 56.31 -3.41 4.20
C ASN A 2 55.62 -4.53 4.98
N ASP A 3 55.09 -4.19 6.15
CA ASP A 3 54.19 -5.06 6.90
C ASP A 3 52.83 -5.08 6.19
N ALA A 4 52.58 -6.15 5.45
CA ALA A 4 51.27 -6.48 4.92
C ALA A 4 50.49 -7.25 5.98
N THR A 5 49.54 -6.58 6.63
CA THR A 5 48.46 -7.23 7.36
C THR A 5 47.65 -8.10 6.39
N PRO A 6 47.33 -9.36 6.74
CA PRO A 6 46.47 -10.18 5.89
C PRO A 6 45.06 -9.60 5.96
N THR A 7 44.65 -8.96 4.87
CA THR A 7 43.25 -8.61 4.63
C THR A 7 42.46 -9.91 4.60
N ILE A 8 41.70 -10.19 5.66
CA ILE A 8 40.69 -11.24 5.67
C ILE A 8 39.60 -10.78 4.70
N VAL A 9 39.75 -11.17 3.44
CA VAL A 9 38.75 -11.00 2.42
C VAL A 9 37.59 -11.90 2.84
N HIS A 10 36.48 -11.29 3.27
CA HIS A 10 35.23 -11.99 3.52
C HIS A 10 34.89 -12.83 2.28
N ALA A 11 35.09 -14.14 2.37
CA ALA A 11 34.48 -15.08 1.45
C ALA A 11 32.98 -14.84 1.57
N LYS A 12 32.39 -14.31 0.48
CA LYS A 12 30.94 -14.21 0.28
C LYS A 12 30.43 -15.65 0.10
N MET A 13 30.46 -16.41 1.17
CA MET A 13 29.99 -17.78 1.24
C MET A 13 28.46 -17.68 1.12
N TYR A 14 27.96 -18.08 -0.04
CA TYR A 14 26.56 -18.09 -0.44
C TYR A 14 25.70 -18.69 0.68
N MET A 15 25.13 -17.84 1.53
CA MET A 15 24.32 -18.29 2.66
C MET A 15 22.89 -18.54 2.20
N PRO A 16 22.27 -19.67 2.60
CA PRO A 16 20.85 -19.89 2.36
C PRO A 16 20.03 -18.76 3.02
N PRO A 17 18.86 -18.42 2.47
CA PRO A 17 18.00 -17.41 3.05
C PRO A 17 17.68 -17.77 4.50
N PHE A 18 17.59 -16.76 5.37
CA PHE A 18 17.36 -16.97 6.80
C PHE A 18 16.11 -17.84 7.08
N SER A 19 16.19 -18.68 8.10
CA SER A 19 15.11 -19.56 8.56
C SER A 19 15.06 -19.66 10.06
N LEU A 20 13.85 -19.76 10.62
CA LEU A 20 13.65 -20.34 11.96
C LEU A 20 13.48 -21.87 11.92
N LEU A 21 13.03 -22.44 10.79
CA LEU A 21 13.00 -23.89 10.57
C LEU A 21 14.43 -24.42 10.36
N GLN A 22 14.80 -25.48 11.07
CA GLN A 22 16.13 -26.08 10.99
C GLN A 22 16.29 -26.95 9.73
N TYR A 23 17.34 -26.69 8.94
CA TYR A 23 17.69 -27.45 7.74
C TYR A 23 19.04 -28.16 7.91
N ASP A 24 19.23 -29.23 7.15
CA ASP A 24 20.53 -29.89 6.98
C ASP A 24 21.43 -29.11 6.03
N GLU A 25 22.67 -29.58 5.85
CA GLU A 25 23.62 -28.99 4.91
C GLU A 25 23.08 -28.97 3.48
N ALA A 26 23.51 -27.96 2.71
CA ALA A 26 23.07 -27.77 1.33
C ALA A 26 23.62 -28.85 0.41
N ILE A 27 22.76 -29.45 -0.41
CA ILE A 27 23.12 -30.45 -1.41
C ILE A 27 22.99 -29.81 -2.80
N LEU A 28 24.03 -29.95 -3.63
CA LEU A 28 23.99 -29.49 -5.02
C LEU A 28 23.22 -30.51 -5.87
N VAL A 29 22.09 -30.09 -6.43
CA VAL A 29 21.19 -30.96 -7.22
C VAL A 29 21.53 -30.90 -8.72
N GLU A 30 21.86 -29.71 -9.23
CA GLU A 30 22.23 -29.52 -10.64
C GLU A 30 23.42 -28.55 -10.71
N ALA A 31 24.54 -28.95 -11.30
CA ALA A 31 25.68 -28.06 -11.51
C ALA A 31 25.46 -27.19 -12.76
N SER A 32 25.80 -25.89 -12.70
CA SER A 32 25.69 -24.98 -13.84
C SER A 32 26.82 -25.28 -14.85
N GLY A 33 26.45 -25.75 -16.04
CA GLY A 33 27.39 -26.20 -17.06
C GLY A 33 28.02 -25.05 -17.85
N LYS A 34 29.06 -24.41 -17.31
CA LYS A 34 30.09 -23.69 -18.11
C LYS A 34 31.47 -23.77 -17.45
N ALA A 35 32.18 -24.87 -17.69
CA ALA A 35 33.64 -24.88 -17.76
C ALA A 35 34.09 -26.03 -18.69
N LYS A 36 34.48 -25.67 -19.92
CA LYS A 36 35.39 -26.49 -20.72
C LYS A 36 36.77 -26.38 -20.08
N GLY A 37 37.35 -27.51 -19.65
CA GLY A 37 38.75 -27.59 -19.28
C GLY A 37 39.09 -28.80 -18.41
N GLY A 38 39.53 -29.90 -19.06
CA GLY A 38 40.54 -30.84 -18.55
C GLY A 38 40.30 -31.63 -17.24
N LEU A 39 40.13 -32.95 -17.42
CA LEU A 39 40.28 -34.10 -16.49
C LEU A 39 41.39 -34.00 -15.41
N PRO A 40 41.43 -34.86 -14.34
CA PRO A 40 41.07 -36.29 -14.38
C PRO A 40 40.05 -36.80 -13.35
N GLU A 41 38.99 -37.37 -13.90
CA GLU A 41 38.41 -38.71 -13.67
C GLU A 41 39.10 -39.59 -12.60
N SER A 42 38.39 -39.88 -11.50
CA SER A 42 38.63 -41.05 -10.66
C SER A 42 37.51 -42.08 -10.87
N LYS A 43 37.90 -43.22 -11.46
CA LYS A 43 37.05 -44.39 -11.72
C LYS A 43 36.51 -45.01 -10.42
N PRO A 44 35.28 -45.57 -10.41
CA PRO A 44 34.84 -46.47 -9.37
C PRO A 44 35.35 -47.89 -9.68
N THR A 45 36.22 -48.43 -8.82
CA THR A 45 36.67 -49.82 -8.90
C THR A 45 35.59 -50.73 -8.34
N LYS A 46 35.02 -51.58 -9.20
CA LYS A 46 34.33 -52.82 -8.80
C LYS A 46 35.39 -53.82 -8.33
N THR A 47 35.25 -54.32 -7.11
CA THR A 47 35.88 -55.59 -6.71
C THR A 47 34.86 -56.44 -5.97
N THR A 48 34.45 -57.51 -6.65
CA THR A 48 33.76 -58.67 -6.12
C THR A 48 34.73 -59.53 -5.32
N THR A 49 34.46 -59.81 -4.05
CA THR A 49 34.86 -61.06 -3.38
C THR A 49 33.85 -61.37 -2.27
N ALA A 50 33.18 -62.50 -2.41
CA ALA A 50 32.33 -63.11 -1.40
C ALA A 50 33.19 -63.85 -0.37
N THR A 51 32.94 -63.64 0.93
CA THR A 51 33.08 -64.65 1.99
C THR A 51 32.32 -64.19 3.25
N SER A 52 31.35 -64.98 3.71
CA SER A 52 30.71 -64.92 5.03
C SER A 52 31.62 -65.58 6.09
N PRO A 53 31.19 -65.79 7.36
CA PRO A 53 30.69 -64.86 8.39
C PRO A 53 31.53 -64.97 9.69
N SER A 54 31.49 -63.99 10.59
CA SER A 54 31.86 -64.25 12.00
C SER A 54 31.10 -63.36 12.97
N HIS A 55 30.35 -64.02 13.85
CA HIS A 55 29.71 -63.49 15.03
C HIS A 55 30.66 -62.63 15.88
N ALA A 56 30.23 -61.41 16.18
CA ALA A 56 30.54 -60.75 17.44
C ALA A 56 29.33 -59.90 17.82
N ALA A 57 28.51 -60.46 18.71
CA ALA A 57 27.41 -59.76 19.34
C ALA A 57 27.99 -58.55 20.11
N THR A 58 27.72 -57.35 19.63
CA THR A 58 27.74 -56.15 20.47
C THR A 58 26.34 -55.59 20.45
N VAL A 59 25.69 -55.70 21.60
CA VAL A 59 24.35 -55.21 21.89
C VAL A 59 24.43 -53.68 21.89
N ALA A 60 24.22 -53.07 20.73
CA ALA A 60 23.98 -51.65 20.61
C ALA A 60 22.47 -51.45 20.49
N SER A 61 21.90 -50.70 21.42
CA SER A 61 20.51 -50.28 21.46
C SER A 61 20.13 -49.56 20.15
N SER A 62 19.53 -50.28 19.21
CA SER A 62 18.92 -49.71 18.01
C SER A 62 17.56 -49.11 18.39
N SER A 63 17.56 -47.86 18.85
CA SER A 63 16.38 -47.02 18.66
C SER A 63 16.36 -46.63 17.19
N ASP A 64 15.78 -47.50 16.34
CA ASP A 64 15.42 -47.11 14.98
C ASP A 64 14.60 -45.81 15.07
N PRO A 65 14.90 -44.78 14.27
CA PRO A 65 14.13 -43.55 14.31
C PRO A 65 12.67 -43.89 13.98
N ILE A 66 11.77 -43.64 14.93
CA ILE A 66 10.32 -43.84 14.80
C ILE A 66 9.76 -43.10 13.57
N VAL A 67 10.49 -42.11 13.06
CA VAL A 67 10.12 -41.26 11.94
C VAL A 67 11.07 -41.49 10.77
N ALA A 68 10.54 -41.99 9.66
CA ALA A 68 11.28 -42.03 8.40
C ALA A 68 11.52 -40.59 7.91
N PRO A 69 12.72 -40.25 7.41
CA PRO A 69 13.02 -38.91 6.88
C PRO A 69 12.11 -38.51 5.71
N GLU A 70 11.50 -39.50 5.04
CA GLU A 70 10.51 -39.30 3.99
C GLU A 70 9.23 -38.61 4.48
N ILE A 71 8.80 -38.90 5.72
CA ILE A 71 7.60 -38.27 6.32
C ILE A 71 7.84 -36.77 6.46
N LEU A 72 8.98 -36.37 7.04
CA LEU A 72 9.32 -34.96 7.22
C LEU A 72 9.48 -34.22 5.88
N LYS A 73 10.03 -34.88 4.85
CA LYS A 73 10.12 -34.35 3.50
C LYS A 73 8.75 -34.16 2.83
N ALA A 74 7.79 -35.04 3.11
CA ALA A 74 6.42 -34.92 2.61
C ALA A 74 5.62 -33.83 3.33
N MET A 75 5.90 -33.62 4.62
CA MET A 75 5.16 -32.70 5.49
C MET A 75 5.61 -31.25 5.37
N LEU A 76 6.92 -31.02 5.21
CA LEU A 76 7.52 -29.69 5.17
C LEU A 76 8.36 -29.54 3.90
N PRO A 77 8.15 -28.48 3.11
CA PRO A 77 8.84 -28.32 1.84
C PRO A 77 10.35 -28.12 2.03
N SER A 78 11.14 -28.80 1.20
CA SER A 78 12.58 -28.54 1.10
C SER A 78 12.81 -27.14 0.53
N ARG A 79 13.91 -26.51 0.93
CA ARG A 79 14.35 -25.26 0.35
C ARG A 79 15.16 -25.49 -0.89
N GLU A 80 14.95 -24.66 -1.89
CA GLU A 80 15.72 -24.67 -3.12
C GLU A 80 16.14 -23.25 -3.46
N TRP A 81 17.38 -23.08 -3.89
CA TRP A 81 17.86 -21.82 -4.46
C TRP A 81 18.85 -22.10 -5.58
N ARG A 82 19.15 -21.08 -6.39
CA ARG A 82 20.09 -21.18 -7.52
C ARG A 82 21.17 -20.14 -7.34
N ASP A 83 22.41 -20.61 -7.47
CA ASP A 83 23.62 -19.79 -7.48
C ASP A 83 24.39 -20.02 -8.79
N GLU A 84 25.50 -19.30 -8.98
CA GLU A 84 26.41 -19.43 -10.13
C GLU A 84 26.89 -20.87 -10.36
N HIS A 85 27.00 -21.65 -9.27
CA HIS A 85 27.48 -23.03 -9.26
C HIS A 85 26.38 -24.04 -9.60
N GLY A 86 25.10 -23.65 -9.54
CA GLY A 86 24.00 -24.55 -9.80
C GLY A 86 22.79 -24.40 -8.87
N LYS A 87 21.88 -25.38 -8.93
CA LYS A 87 20.70 -25.50 -8.08
C LYS A 87 21.04 -26.24 -6.80
N TRP A 88 20.83 -25.61 -5.66
CA TRP A 88 21.01 -26.17 -4.32
C TRP A 88 19.67 -26.54 -3.69
N GLN A 89 19.66 -27.60 -2.89
CA GLN A 89 18.52 -28.03 -2.11
C GLN A 89 18.93 -28.31 -0.66
N GLN A 90 18.09 -27.87 0.28
CA GLN A 90 18.22 -28.17 1.70
C GLN A 90 16.97 -28.88 2.20
N ASN A 91 17.19 -30.03 2.83
CA ASN A 91 16.12 -30.79 3.47
C ASN A 91 15.99 -30.38 4.94
N VAL A 92 14.81 -30.64 5.48
CA VAL A 92 14.48 -30.34 6.86
C VAL A 92 15.25 -31.28 7.78
N SER A 93 15.91 -30.74 8.80
CA SER A 93 16.79 -31.54 9.65
C SER A 93 16.01 -32.50 10.55
N MET A 94 16.62 -33.64 10.86
CA MET A 94 16.11 -34.59 11.86
C MET A 94 16.58 -34.27 13.29
N THR A 95 17.47 -33.29 13.46
CA THR A 95 18.06 -32.98 14.77
C THR A 95 17.08 -32.18 15.65
N PRO A 96 16.82 -32.60 16.91
CA PRO A 96 16.00 -31.83 17.83
C PRO A 96 16.61 -30.44 18.10
N SER A 97 15.75 -29.42 18.21
CA SER A 97 16.15 -28.03 18.49
C SER A 97 15.42 -27.51 19.72
N SER A 98 16.12 -26.85 20.65
CA SER A 98 15.50 -26.25 21.85
C SER A 98 15.45 -24.71 21.82
N ARG A 99 16.10 -24.06 20.85
CA ARG A 99 16.35 -22.60 20.86
C ARG A 99 15.48 -21.78 19.90
N ALA A 100 14.46 -22.38 19.29
CA ALA A 100 13.65 -21.71 18.27
C ALA A 100 12.90 -20.46 18.80
N GLN A 101 12.47 -20.47 20.08
CA GLN A 101 11.77 -19.35 20.70
C GLN A 101 12.67 -18.13 20.93
N GLU A 102 13.90 -18.34 21.41
CA GLU A 102 14.89 -17.28 21.63
C GLU A 102 15.29 -16.63 20.30
N LEU A 103 15.48 -17.45 19.27
CA LEU A 103 15.77 -16.97 17.91
C LEU A 103 14.60 -16.14 17.36
N LEU A 104 13.35 -16.55 17.55
CA LEU A 104 12.20 -15.74 17.14
C LEU A 104 12.21 -14.36 17.81
N ALA A 105 12.42 -14.30 19.13
CA ALA A 105 12.41 -13.04 19.88
C ALA A 105 13.50 -12.07 19.39
N ALA A 106 14.70 -12.60 19.12
CA ALA A 106 15.80 -11.83 18.54
C ALA A 106 15.44 -11.30 17.13
N GLN A 107 14.83 -12.13 16.27
CA GLN A 107 14.46 -11.71 14.92
C GLN A 107 13.31 -10.71 14.90
N LEU A 108 12.29 -10.86 15.74
CA LEU A 108 11.19 -9.88 15.85
C LEU A 108 11.72 -8.49 16.26
N THR A 109 12.72 -8.46 17.14
CA THR A 109 13.39 -7.21 17.55
C THR A 109 14.25 -6.65 16.42
N LYS A 110 15.03 -7.50 15.75
CA LYS A 110 15.90 -7.12 14.62
C LYS A 110 15.12 -6.57 13.44
N GLU A 111 14.02 -7.22 13.06
CA GLU A 111 13.15 -6.81 11.95
C GLU A 111 12.12 -5.75 12.35
N GLN A 112 12.19 -5.24 13.59
CA GLN A 112 11.30 -4.21 14.15
C GLN A 112 9.82 -4.51 13.88
N ALA A 113 9.42 -5.76 14.12
CA ALA A 113 8.06 -6.21 13.88
C ALA A 113 7.07 -5.48 14.82
N LYS A 114 5.93 -5.04 14.28
CA LYS A 114 4.91 -4.34 15.08
C LYS A 114 4.35 -5.28 16.15
N LYS A 115 4.18 -4.78 17.38
CA LYS A 115 3.57 -5.55 18.49
C LYS A 115 2.04 -5.62 18.40
N LEU A 116 1.41 -4.62 17.79
CA LEU A 116 -0.05 -4.53 17.63
C LEU A 116 -0.42 -4.33 16.15
N GLY A 117 -1.61 -4.77 15.77
CA GLY A 117 -2.11 -4.71 14.39
C GLY A 117 -1.48 -5.77 13.46
N ILE A 118 -1.83 -5.70 12.17
CA ILE A 118 -1.35 -6.61 11.12
C ILE A 118 0.10 -6.24 10.74
N CYS A 119 0.99 -7.24 10.67
CA CYS A 119 2.40 -7.05 10.34
C CYS A 119 2.96 -8.26 9.59
N ALA A 120 3.37 -8.05 8.33
CA ALA A 120 3.88 -9.10 7.46
C ALA A 120 5.17 -9.77 7.98
N ASN A 121 6.11 -8.99 8.55
CA ASN A 121 7.34 -9.55 9.14
C ASN A 121 7.01 -10.49 10.29
N ARG A 122 6.10 -10.08 11.18
CA ARG A 122 5.64 -10.90 12.30
C ARG A 122 4.96 -12.16 11.81
N GLU A 123 4.00 -12.03 10.90
CA GLU A 123 3.28 -13.16 10.30
C GLU A 123 4.25 -14.18 9.67
N ARG A 124 5.20 -13.71 8.86
CA ARG A 124 6.23 -14.55 8.25
C ARG A 124 7.08 -15.27 9.29
N LEU A 125 7.56 -14.58 10.31
CA LEU A 125 8.40 -15.18 11.36
C LEU A 125 7.62 -16.20 12.21
N HIS A 126 6.37 -15.93 12.55
CA HIS A 126 5.53 -16.90 13.26
C HIS A 126 5.15 -18.10 12.38
N ALA A 127 4.92 -17.90 11.08
CA ALA A 127 4.71 -19.01 10.15
C ALA A 127 5.94 -19.93 10.11
N GLN A 128 7.14 -19.37 10.02
CA GLN A 128 8.39 -20.14 10.07
C GLN A 128 8.59 -20.85 11.41
N LEU A 129 8.26 -20.21 12.54
CA LEU A 129 8.31 -20.87 13.85
C LEU A 129 7.30 -22.01 13.92
N PHE A 130 6.10 -21.84 13.37
CA PHE A 130 5.07 -22.87 13.42
C PHE A 130 5.47 -24.11 12.60
N ASP A 131 6.13 -23.92 11.46
CA ASP A 131 6.73 -25.01 10.70
C ASP A 131 7.85 -25.73 11.50
N GLU A 132 8.66 -25.00 12.29
CA GLU A 132 9.64 -25.59 13.21
C GLU A 132 8.99 -26.37 14.36
N ILE A 133 7.86 -25.88 14.90
CA ILE A 133 7.08 -26.62 15.90
C ILE A 133 6.53 -27.91 15.29
N ILE A 134 5.98 -27.85 14.07
CA ILE A 134 5.51 -29.04 13.36
C ILE A 134 6.66 -30.02 13.17
N ARG A 135 7.86 -29.55 12.78
CA ARG A 135 9.05 -30.40 12.65
C ARG A 135 9.40 -31.12 13.96
N GLN A 136 9.53 -30.38 15.06
CA GLN A 136 9.88 -30.95 16.37
C GLN A 136 8.81 -31.93 16.89
N VAL A 137 7.53 -31.57 16.71
CA VAL A 137 6.42 -32.42 17.12
C VAL A 137 6.38 -33.69 16.27
N THR A 138 6.63 -33.60 14.97
CA THR A 138 6.70 -34.75 14.06
C THR A 138 7.83 -35.69 14.46
N LEU A 139 9.01 -35.17 14.81
CA LEU A 139 10.13 -35.97 15.31
C LEU A 139 9.80 -36.76 16.58
N ALA A 140 8.95 -36.20 17.45
CA ALA A 140 8.50 -36.88 18.67
C ALA A 140 7.35 -37.87 18.41
N CYS A 141 6.36 -37.47 17.60
CA CYS A 141 5.17 -38.25 17.26
C CYS A 141 4.61 -37.75 15.92
N PRO A 142 4.77 -38.53 14.83
CA PRO A 142 4.43 -38.09 13.48
C PRO A 142 2.93 -37.84 13.30
N GLU A 143 2.06 -38.59 13.98
CA GLU A 143 0.60 -38.44 13.91
C GLU A 143 0.16 -37.07 14.46
N ARG A 144 0.80 -36.62 15.54
CA ARG A 144 0.55 -35.29 16.13
C ARG A 144 1.07 -34.18 15.22
N GLY A 145 2.20 -34.41 14.55
CA GLY A 145 2.74 -33.52 13.52
C GLY A 145 1.76 -33.36 12.35
N LEU A 146 1.17 -34.47 11.89
CA LEU A 146 0.15 -34.48 10.84
C LEU A 146 -1.11 -33.71 11.21
N LEU A 147 -1.57 -33.85 12.46
CA LEU A 147 -2.71 -33.08 12.94
C LEU A 147 -2.41 -31.57 12.93
N LEU A 148 -1.23 -31.15 13.42
CA LEU A 148 -0.84 -29.74 13.43
C LEU A 148 -0.69 -29.15 12.02
N LEU A 149 -0.20 -29.94 11.06
CA LEU A 149 -0.14 -29.55 9.66
C LEU A 149 -1.53 -29.22 9.10
N ARG A 150 -2.53 -30.07 9.38
CA ARG A 150 -3.91 -29.82 8.94
C ARG A 150 -4.49 -28.56 9.56
N VAL A 151 -4.26 -28.36 10.87
CA VAL A 151 -4.70 -27.13 11.56
C VAL A 151 -4.05 -25.89 10.95
N ARG A 152 -2.75 -25.95 10.62
CA ARG A 152 -2.05 -24.86 9.92
C ARG A 152 -2.73 -24.51 8.60
N ASP A 153 -3.03 -25.51 7.79
CA ASP A 153 -3.55 -25.30 6.45
C ASP A 153 -4.98 -24.76 6.51
N GLU A 154 -5.80 -25.25 7.44
CA GLU A 154 -7.14 -24.69 7.72
C GLU A 154 -7.07 -23.22 8.17
N MET A 155 -6.13 -22.87 9.06
CA MET A 155 -5.93 -21.49 9.50
C MET A 155 -5.51 -20.59 8.34
N ARG A 156 -4.61 -21.05 7.46
CA ARG A 156 -4.20 -20.31 6.25
C ARG A 156 -5.38 -20.08 5.32
N MET A 157 -6.15 -21.14 5.02
CA MET A 157 -7.36 -21.03 4.20
C MET A 157 -8.38 -20.05 4.78
N THR A 158 -8.56 -20.06 6.11
CA THR A 158 -9.46 -19.14 6.81
C THR A 158 -8.98 -17.69 6.71
N ILE A 159 -7.69 -17.43 6.89
CA ILE A 159 -7.09 -16.10 6.75
C ILE A 159 -7.26 -15.59 5.31
N ASP A 160 -6.96 -16.42 4.32
CA ASP A 160 -7.10 -16.07 2.90
C ASP A 160 -8.55 -15.73 2.54
N ALA A 161 -9.52 -16.49 3.06
CA ALA A 161 -10.94 -16.19 2.90
C ALA A 161 -11.32 -14.84 3.51
N TYR A 162 -10.83 -14.52 4.72
CA TYR A 162 -11.07 -13.20 5.33
C TYR A 162 -10.41 -12.06 4.56
N GLN A 163 -9.20 -12.26 4.02
CA GLN A 163 -8.54 -11.28 3.17
C GLN A 163 -9.35 -11.02 1.89
N ALA A 164 -9.86 -12.08 1.23
CA ALA A 164 -10.70 -11.96 0.05
C ALA A 164 -12.02 -11.21 0.33
N LEU A 165 -12.66 -11.51 1.46
CA LEU A 165 -13.87 -10.80 1.91
C LEU A 165 -13.57 -9.33 2.18
N TYR A 166 -12.50 -9.01 2.91
CA TYR A 166 -12.09 -7.64 3.20
C TYR A 166 -11.83 -6.85 1.91
N ASN A 167 -11.09 -7.43 0.96
CA ASN A 167 -10.80 -6.79 -0.33
C ASN A 167 -12.09 -6.54 -1.13
N THR A 168 -13.04 -7.47 -1.07
CA THR A 168 -14.35 -7.31 -1.71
C THR A 168 -15.18 -6.20 -1.06
N SER A 169 -15.21 -6.14 0.28
CA SER A 169 -15.90 -5.09 1.03
C SER A 169 -15.29 -3.71 0.79
N LEU A 170 -13.96 -3.61 0.77
CA LEU A 170 -13.27 -2.36 0.47
C LEU A 170 -13.58 -1.88 -0.95
N SER A 171 -13.52 -2.78 -1.92
CA SER A 171 -13.85 -2.50 -3.33
C SER A 171 -15.31 -2.05 -3.49
N PHE A 172 -16.23 -2.65 -2.75
CA PHE A 172 -17.62 -2.22 -2.72
C PHE A 172 -17.77 -0.80 -2.17
N GLY A 173 -17.08 -0.48 -1.06
CA GLY A 173 -17.06 0.86 -0.48
C GLY A 173 -16.58 1.91 -1.48
N VAL A 174 -15.43 1.68 -2.13
CA VAL A 174 -14.88 2.57 -3.16
C VAL A 174 -15.85 2.74 -4.33
N ARG A 175 -16.49 1.66 -4.79
CA ARG A 175 -17.49 1.78 -5.87
C ARG A 175 -18.67 2.64 -5.47
N LYS A 176 -19.12 2.54 -4.21
CA LYS A 176 -20.23 3.34 -3.70
C LYS A 176 -19.87 4.81 -3.54
N THR A 177 -18.63 5.14 -3.14
CA THR A 177 -18.20 6.54 -3.09
C THR A 177 -18.15 7.14 -4.49
N VAL A 178 -17.60 6.42 -5.47
CA VAL A 178 -17.56 6.88 -6.88
C VAL A 178 -18.97 7.08 -7.43
N LEU A 179 -19.90 6.16 -7.17
CA LEU A 179 -21.30 6.30 -7.60
C LEU A 179 -22.02 7.47 -6.92
N ALA A 180 -21.64 7.82 -5.68
CA ALA A 180 -22.22 8.96 -4.98
C ALA A 180 -21.69 10.30 -5.54
N GLU A 181 -20.47 10.32 -6.06
CA GLU A 181 -19.85 11.49 -6.69
C GLU A 181 -20.25 11.66 -8.17
N GLU A 182 -20.82 10.62 -8.78
CA GLU A 182 -21.28 10.66 -10.17
C GLU A 182 -22.36 11.73 -10.38
N GLY A 183 -22.16 12.60 -11.36
CA GLY A 183 -23.08 13.69 -11.68
C GLY A 183 -22.94 14.94 -10.80
N ASN A 184 -22.19 14.89 -9.69
CA ASN A 184 -21.98 16.07 -8.84
C ASN A 184 -21.26 17.19 -9.61
N GLN A 185 -20.28 16.86 -10.47
CA GLN A 185 -19.60 17.85 -11.33
C GLN A 185 -20.56 18.56 -12.30
N ALA A 186 -21.53 17.85 -12.87
CA ALA A 186 -22.52 18.45 -13.77
C ALA A 186 -23.44 19.42 -13.00
N ILE A 187 -23.79 19.09 -11.76
CA ILE A 187 -24.56 19.97 -10.88
C ILE A 187 -23.72 21.20 -10.50
N GLU A 188 -22.47 21.02 -10.09
CA GLU A 188 -21.56 22.12 -9.72
C GLU A 188 -21.34 23.11 -10.87
N THR A 189 -21.08 22.61 -12.09
CA THR A 189 -20.94 23.47 -13.28
C THR A 189 -22.22 24.25 -13.59
N ARG A 190 -23.39 23.62 -13.44
CA ARG A 190 -24.68 24.30 -13.62
C ARG A 190 -24.91 25.37 -12.54
N THR A 191 -24.56 25.08 -11.30
CA THR A 191 -24.66 26.05 -10.19
C THR A 191 -23.79 27.26 -10.47
N GLN A 192 -22.52 27.07 -10.86
CA GLN A 192 -21.61 28.16 -11.21
C GLN A 192 -22.12 29.00 -12.38
N ALA A 193 -22.68 28.35 -13.42
CA ALA A 193 -23.25 29.06 -14.55
C ALA A 193 -24.45 29.93 -14.14
N LEU A 194 -25.36 29.40 -13.31
CA LEU A 194 -26.51 30.14 -12.79
C LEU A 194 -26.10 31.28 -11.86
N GLU A 195 -25.09 31.08 -11.01
CA GLU A 195 -24.55 32.14 -10.14
C GLU A 195 -23.95 33.28 -10.98
N ALA A 196 -23.22 32.97 -12.05
CA ALA A 196 -22.68 33.96 -12.97
C ALA A 196 -23.78 34.73 -13.71
N GLU A 197 -24.85 34.05 -14.12
CA GLU A 197 -26.01 34.66 -14.76
C GLU A 197 -26.77 35.60 -13.80
N ILE A 198 -27.00 35.17 -12.55
CA ILE A 198 -27.59 36.02 -11.50
C ILE A 198 -26.75 37.28 -11.29
N ALA A 199 -25.43 37.14 -11.15
CA ALA A 199 -24.53 38.28 -10.97
C ALA A 199 -24.49 39.20 -12.20
N HIS A 200 -24.69 38.66 -13.41
CA HIS A 200 -24.82 39.45 -14.63
C HIS A 200 -26.13 40.24 -14.65
N LEU A 201 -27.26 39.58 -14.38
CA LEU A 201 -28.58 40.21 -14.34
C LEU A 201 -28.68 41.27 -13.25
N GLN A 202 -28.11 41.04 -12.07
CA GLN A 202 -28.03 42.04 -11.00
C GLN A 202 -27.29 43.30 -11.43
N ARG A 203 -26.18 43.17 -12.16
CA ARG A 203 -25.46 44.31 -12.73
C ARG A 203 -26.29 45.07 -13.75
N GLN A 204 -27.00 44.35 -14.64
CA GLN A 204 -27.90 44.99 -15.59
C GLN A 204 -29.02 45.76 -14.89
N VAL A 205 -29.65 45.18 -13.87
CA VAL A 205 -30.70 45.86 -13.08
C VAL A 205 -30.15 47.14 -12.44
N LEU A 206 -28.95 47.09 -11.86
CA LEU A 206 -28.31 48.27 -11.28
C LEU A 206 -28.05 49.35 -12.36
N GLU A 207 -27.54 48.96 -13.52
CA GLU A 207 -27.25 49.87 -14.63
C GLU A 207 -28.52 50.54 -15.15
N TRP A 208 -29.58 49.77 -15.39
CA TRP A 208 -30.87 50.30 -15.84
C TRP A 208 -31.54 51.19 -14.80
N SER A 209 -31.46 50.81 -13.52
CA SER A 209 -31.94 51.64 -12.41
C SER A 209 -31.21 52.98 -12.37
N HIS A 210 -29.88 52.97 -12.47
CA HIS A 210 -29.08 54.20 -12.51
C HIS A 210 -29.43 55.09 -13.71
N ARG A 211 -29.54 54.51 -14.91
CA ARG A 211 -29.95 55.23 -16.12
C ARG A 211 -31.34 55.86 -15.96
N SER A 212 -32.29 55.14 -15.36
CA SER A 212 -33.63 55.65 -15.10
C SER A 212 -33.60 56.87 -14.17
N VAL A 213 -32.84 56.80 -13.08
CA VAL A 213 -32.70 57.91 -12.12
C VAL A 213 -32.06 59.13 -12.79
N VAL A 214 -31.00 58.95 -13.58
CA VAL A 214 -30.34 60.05 -14.30
C VAL A 214 -31.28 60.72 -15.29
N LEU A 215 -32.04 59.93 -16.07
CA LEU A 215 -33.04 60.48 -16.99
C LEU A 215 -34.13 61.25 -16.25
N GLN A 216 -34.63 60.72 -15.14
CA GLN A 216 -35.65 61.39 -14.34
C GLN A 216 -35.13 62.73 -13.80
N GLN A 217 -33.92 62.76 -13.24
CA GLN A 217 -33.27 64.00 -12.80
C GLN A 217 -33.08 65.01 -13.94
N HIS A 218 -32.74 64.54 -15.14
CA HIS A 218 -32.62 65.40 -16.32
C HIS A 218 -33.97 66.02 -16.70
N TYR A 219 -35.05 65.23 -16.76
CA TYR A 219 -36.38 65.74 -17.05
C TYR A 219 -36.88 66.70 -15.97
N ASP A 220 -36.63 66.40 -14.68
CA ASP A 220 -37.01 67.29 -13.58
C ASP A 220 -36.26 68.63 -13.66
N SER A 221 -34.95 68.62 -13.96
CA SER A 221 -34.17 69.84 -14.15
C SER A 221 -34.66 70.68 -15.35
N GLU A 222 -34.99 70.04 -16.47
CA GLU A 222 -35.57 70.74 -17.63
C GLU A 222 -36.94 71.35 -17.31
N ARG A 223 -37.79 70.62 -16.57
CA ARG A 223 -39.07 71.13 -16.08
C ARG A 223 -38.87 72.33 -15.16
N ASP A 224 -37.93 72.26 -14.23
CA ASP A 224 -37.62 73.37 -13.32
C ASP A 224 -37.11 74.60 -14.06
N LYS A 225 -36.24 74.43 -15.07
CA LYS A 225 -35.78 75.54 -15.93
C LYS A 225 -36.94 76.18 -16.68
N LEU A 226 -37.87 75.39 -17.21
CA LEU A 226 -39.07 75.91 -17.87
C LEU A 226 -39.98 76.66 -16.90
N HIS A 227 -40.20 76.12 -15.70
CA HIS A 227 -40.98 76.79 -14.65
C HIS A 227 -40.32 78.09 -14.20
N GLN A 228 -38.99 78.11 -14.02
CA GLN A 228 -38.23 79.32 -13.70
C GLN A 228 -38.31 80.35 -14.82
N HIS A 229 -38.16 79.93 -16.07
CA HIS A 229 -38.28 80.82 -17.22
C HIS A 229 -39.69 81.44 -17.30
N GLN A 230 -40.75 80.63 -17.15
CA GLN A 230 -42.12 81.11 -17.09
C GLN A 230 -42.33 82.09 -15.92
N ALA A 231 -41.84 81.76 -14.72
CA ALA A 231 -41.93 82.64 -13.56
C ALA A 231 -41.20 83.97 -13.78
N ASN A 232 -40.02 83.93 -14.41
CA ASN A 232 -39.26 85.14 -14.75
C ASN A 232 -40.01 86.02 -15.76
N VAL A 233 -40.64 85.41 -16.78
CA VAL A 233 -41.47 86.14 -17.76
C VAL A 233 -42.69 86.78 -17.08
N ILE A 234 -43.40 86.04 -16.22
CA ILE A 234 -44.54 86.56 -15.45
C ILE A 234 -44.09 87.74 -14.57
N ASN A 235 -43.01 87.59 -13.81
CA ASN A 235 -42.47 88.67 -12.98
C ASN A 235 -42.09 89.91 -13.79
N ALA A 236 -41.46 89.74 -14.95
CA ALA A 236 -41.11 90.86 -15.83
C ALA A 236 -42.35 91.60 -16.34
N LEU A 237 -43.40 90.86 -16.73
CA LEU A 237 -44.68 91.42 -17.16
C LEU A 237 -45.38 92.16 -16.01
N GLU A 238 -45.38 91.60 -14.79
CA GLU A 238 -45.95 92.25 -13.61
C GLU A 238 -45.23 93.57 -13.25
N VAL A 239 -43.90 93.61 -13.38
CA VAL A 239 -43.12 94.84 -13.20
C VAL A 239 -43.47 95.86 -14.29
N GLN A 240 -43.62 95.41 -15.54
CA GLN A 240 -44.00 96.28 -16.65
C GLN A 240 -45.40 96.87 -16.46
N ILE A 241 -46.37 96.08 -16.00
CA ILE A 241 -47.72 96.54 -15.65
C ILE A 241 -47.63 97.59 -14.54
N ARG A 242 -46.91 97.32 -13.45
CA ARG A 242 -46.71 98.30 -12.37
C ARG A 242 -46.08 99.60 -12.88
N ASN A 243 -45.07 99.53 -13.74
CA ASN A 243 -44.47 100.72 -14.33
C ASN A 243 -45.51 101.51 -15.15
N PHE A 244 -46.31 100.84 -15.99
CA PHE A 244 -47.38 101.51 -16.74
C PHE A 244 -48.45 102.14 -15.84
N GLU A 245 -48.82 101.49 -14.73
CA GLU A 245 -49.73 102.06 -13.72
C GLU A 245 -49.14 103.33 -13.10
N THR A 246 -47.86 103.32 -12.70
CA THR A 246 -47.20 104.52 -12.17
C THR A 246 -47.12 105.65 -13.19
N PHE A 247 -46.84 105.36 -14.47
CA PHE A 247 -46.87 106.37 -15.53
C PHE A 247 -48.26 106.98 -15.72
N ARG A 248 -49.32 106.16 -15.62
CA ARG A 248 -50.70 106.62 -15.70
C ARG A 248 -51.05 107.60 -14.57
N ASP A 249 -50.53 107.33 -13.38
CA ASP A 249 -50.82 108.14 -12.18
C ASP A 249 -50.00 109.44 -12.13
N VAL A 250 -48.84 109.51 -12.79
CA VAL A 250 -48.03 110.74 -12.96
C VAL A 250 -48.56 111.66 -14.09
N ALA A 251 -49.30 111.12 -15.06
CA ALA A 251 -49.89 111.88 -16.17
C ALA A 251 -51.24 112.55 -15.83
N LYS A 252 -51.70 112.45 -14.58
CA LYS A 252 -52.87 113.13 -14.03
C LYS A 252 -52.44 114.24 -13.08
#